data_AF-A0A1X0E3W4-F1
#
_entry.id   AF-A0A1X0E3W4-F1
#
_cell.length_a   1.000
_cell.length_b   1.000
_cell.length_c   1.000
_cell.angle_alpha   90.00
_cell.angle_beta   90.00
_cell.angle_gamma   90.00
#
_symmetry.space_group_name_H-M   'P 1'
#
loop_
_entity.id
_entity.type
_entity.pdbx_description
1 polymer ?
#
loop_
_entity_poly.entity_id
_entity_poly.type
_entity_poly.pdbx_seq_one_letter_code
_entity_poly.pdbx_strand_id
1 'polypeptide(L)'
;MRKLLAAIAAVLAVLATTAVTASADVAQPLGSAPIPAGPAPNWLIADLDSGQVLAEQNGYAATPPASTIKVLLALVVLDELNLDDTVIASPADTAVECNCVGIKPGRSYTARQLLEGLLLVSGNDAANALADMLGGPEAAVAKMNAKAAAVGATNTHASTPSGLDGPGGPGATTPHDLAVIFRAAMANPVFAQITAQPAAMFPTESGERPIVNMNELLHRYPGAIGGKTGFTDAARKTYVGAADRDGRRLVVAMMYGLIHEGGPTYWDQAGALLDWGFAQGPMSGVGSL
;
A
#
# COMPACT_ATOMS: atom_id res chain seq x y z
N MET A 1 39.93 58.87 -44.23
CA MET A 1 41.03 58.05 -43.66
C MET A 1 40.71 57.76 -42.20
N ARG A 2 40.87 56.48 -41.78
CA ARG A 2 40.82 55.94 -40.40
C ARG A 2 39.43 55.97 -39.72
N LYS A 3 38.58 54.94 -39.87
CA LYS A 3 38.53 53.65 -39.14
C LYS A 3 38.71 53.79 -37.61
N LEU A 4 37.62 53.66 -36.86
CA LEU A 4 37.65 53.06 -35.52
C LEU A 4 36.38 52.23 -35.31
N LEU A 5 36.58 50.93 -35.12
CA LEU A 5 35.58 49.96 -34.67
C LEU A 5 35.36 50.13 -33.17
N ALA A 6 34.12 50.01 -32.71
CA ALA A 6 33.81 49.70 -31.31
C ALA A 6 32.94 48.44 -31.30
N ALA A 7 33.49 47.36 -30.75
CA ALA A 7 32.85 46.06 -30.60
C ALA A 7 31.83 46.11 -29.46
N ILE A 8 30.61 45.64 -29.70
CA ILE A 8 29.60 45.40 -28.67
C ILE A 8 29.90 44.03 -28.06
N ALA A 9 30.43 44.02 -26.84
CA ALA A 9 30.52 42.80 -26.04
C ALA A 9 29.17 42.56 -25.35
N ALA A 10 28.40 41.59 -25.85
CA ALA A 10 27.21 41.10 -25.16
C ALA A 10 27.66 40.21 -23.99
N VAL A 11 27.52 40.72 -22.76
CA VAL A 11 27.68 39.93 -21.55
C VAL A 11 26.39 39.13 -21.34
N LEU A 12 26.40 37.85 -21.75
CA LEU A 12 25.37 36.89 -21.34
C LEU A 12 25.68 36.46 -19.91
N ALA A 13 24.94 37.02 -18.95
CA ALA A 13 24.90 36.50 -17.59
C ALA A 13 24.12 35.17 -17.60
N VAL A 14 24.84 34.05 -17.53
CA VAL A 14 24.25 32.74 -17.24
C VAL A 14 23.88 32.73 -15.76
N LEU A 15 22.62 33.05 -15.46
CA LEU A 15 22.03 32.75 -14.16
C LEU A 15 21.86 31.23 -14.07
N ALA A 16 22.87 30.57 -13.50
CA ALA A 16 22.73 29.21 -13.02
C ALA A 16 21.75 29.25 -11.84
N THR A 17 20.48 29.00 -12.11
CA THR A 17 19.50 28.69 -11.06
C THR A 17 19.87 27.31 -10.51
N THR A 18 20.60 27.29 -9.41
CA THR A 18 20.69 26.10 -8.58
C THR A 18 19.28 25.80 -8.09
N ALA A 19 18.61 24.84 -8.70
CA ALA A 19 17.38 24.28 -8.16
C ALA A 19 17.75 23.71 -6.77
N VAL A 20 17.34 24.42 -5.72
CA VAL A 20 17.33 23.86 -4.38
C VAL A 20 16.28 22.75 -4.43
N THR A 21 16.74 21.51 -4.61
CA THR A 21 15.93 20.35 -4.25
C THR A 21 15.68 20.47 -2.76
N ALA A 22 14.49 20.91 -2.37
CA ALA A 22 14.04 20.77 -0.99
C ALA A 22 14.09 19.26 -0.70
N SER A 23 15.10 18.82 0.05
CA SER A 23 15.02 17.54 0.72
C SER A 23 13.77 17.62 1.58
N ALA A 24 12.77 16.78 1.33
CA ALA A 24 11.63 16.72 2.21
C ALA A 24 12.16 16.34 3.61
N ASP A 25 12.11 17.27 4.55
CA ASP A 25 12.59 17.05 5.91
C ASP A 25 11.73 15.95 6.55
N VAL A 26 12.40 14.95 7.14
CA VAL A 26 11.74 13.90 7.90
C VAL A 26 11.12 14.52 9.15
N ALA A 27 9.80 14.42 9.29
CA ALA A 27 9.12 14.83 10.51
C ALA A 27 9.26 13.71 11.55
N GLN A 28 10.07 13.96 12.58
CA GLN A 28 10.29 13.04 13.69
C GLN A 28 10.43 13.83 15.02
N PRO A 29 10.24 13.19 16.19
CA PRO A 29 10.34 13.88 17.47
C PRO A 29 11.73 14.48 17.70
N LEU A 30 11.79 15.68 18.29
CA LEU A 30 13.06 16.35 18.58
C LEU A 30 13.94 15.49 19.50
N GLY A 31 15.21 15.32 19.10
CA GLY A 31 16.18 14.52 19.86
C GLY A 31 16.05 13.01 19.69
N SER A 32 15.10 12.52 18.87
CA SER A 32 15.05 11.10 18.49
C SER A 32 16.26 10.71 17.63
N ALA A 33 16.61 9.42 17.66
CA ALA A 33 17.69 8.89 16.83
C ALA A 33 17.37 9.11 15.32
N PRO A 34 18.38 9.34 14.46
CA PRO A 34 18.14 9.44 13.03
C PRO A 34 17.50 8.18 12.45
N ILE A 35 16.50 8.36 11.57
CA ILE A 35 15.88 7.26 10.83
C ILE A 35 16.76 6.88 9.63
N PRO A 36 17.12 5.60 9.46
CA PRO A 36 17.87 5.16 8.29
C PRO A 36 17.14 5.45 6.98
N ALA A 37 17.87 5.95 5.98
CA ALA A 37 17.32 6.16 4.64
C ALA A 37 16.97 4.82 3.96
N GLY A 38 16.03 4.85 3.03
CA GLY A 38 15.63 3.67 2.24
C GLY A 38 15.01 4.05 0.89
N PRO A 39 14.62 3.04 0.08
CA PRO A 39 14.17 3.23 -1.29
C PRO A 39 12.80 3.93 -1.42
N ALA A 40 11.94 3.91 -0.41
CA ALA A 40 10.65 4.60 -0.42
C ALA A 40 10.83 6.09 -0.05
N PRO A 41 10.51 7.04 -0.94
CA PRO A 41 10.59 8.48 -0.66
C PRO A 41 9.40 9.02 0.13
N ASN A 42 8.29 8.25 0.17
CA ASN A 42 7.06 8.62 0.86
C ASN A 42 6.73 7.51 1.87
N TRP A 43 6.76 7.81 3.15
CA TRP A 43 6.46 6.82 4.19
C TRP A 43 5.94 7.45 5.48
N LEU A 44 5.28 6.62 6.28
CA LEU A 44 4.79 6.96 7.61
C LEU A 44 4.89 5.75 8.52
N ILE A 45 5.20 5.98 9.79
CA ILE A 45 5.07 5.00 10.86
C ILE A 45 4.18 5.55 11.98
N ALA A 46 3.20 4.77 12.39
CA ALA A 46 2.25 5.13 13.44
C ALA A 46 1.98 3.96 14.39
N ASP A 47 1.46 4.30 15.56
CA ASP A 47 0.93 3.36 16.52
C ASP A 47 -0.47 2.90 16.07
N LEU A 48 -0.64 1.59 15.88
CA LEU A 48 -1.86 0.98 15.34
C LEU A 48 -3.05 1.14 16.31
N ASP A 49 -2.78 1.18 17.62
CA ASP A 49 -3.78 1.25 18.67
C ASP A 49 -4.26 2.68 18.90
N SER A 50 -3.33 3.57 19.27
CA SER A 50 -3.63 4.97 19.58
C SER A 50 -3.87 5.83 18.35
N GLY A 51 -3.32 5.46 17.20
CA GLY A 51 -3.30 6.28 15.99
C GLY A 51 -2.25 7.39 16.02
N GLN A 52 -1.36 7.43 17.01
CA GLN A 52 -0.29 8.44 17.05
C GLN A 52 0.71 8.20 15.90
N VAL A 53 0.96 9.24 15.09
CA VAL A 53 2.01 9.22 14.07
C VAL A 53 3.35 9.47 14.76
N LEU A 54 4.27 8.50 14.65
CA LEU A 54 5.58 8.57 15.29
C LEU A 54 6.56 9.38 14.46
N ALA A 55 6.61 9.11 13.15
CA ALA A 55 7.39 9.87 12.18
C ALA A 55 6.86 9.67 10.75
N GLU A 56 7.20 10.60 9.87
CA GLU A 56 6.86 10.53 8.45
C GLU A 56 7.88 11.25 7.56
N GLN A 57 7.92 10.86 6.30
CA GLN A 57 8.55 11.60 5.22
C GLN A 57 7.55 11.65 4.07
N ASN A 58 7.10 12.86 3.70
CA ASN A 58 6.06 13.03 2.68
C ASN A 58 4.79 12.20 3.00
N GLY A 59 4.35 12.17 4.28
CA GLY A 59 3.23 11.33 4.74
C GLY A 59 1.90 11.58 4.03
N TYR A 60 1.75 12.77 3.42
CA TYR A 60 0.57 13.19 2.66
C TYR A 60 0.81 13.28 1.14
N ALA A 61 1.95 12.80 0.62
CA ALA A 61 2.20 12.81 -0.82
C ALA A 61 1.32 11.79 -1.55
N ALA A 62 0.43 12.30 -2.40
CA ALA A 62 -0.49 11.49 -3.19
C ALA A 62 0.24 10.78 -4.33
N THR A 63 0.28 9.45 -4.29
CA THR A 63 0.84 8.60 -5.35
C THR A 63 -0.07 7.38 -5.57
N PRO A 64 0.03 6.69 -6.73
CA PRO A 64 -0.81 5.53 -6.97
C PRO A 64 -0.58 4.39 -5.94
N PRO A 65 -1.64 3.72 -5.46
CA PRO A 65 -1.52 2.70 -4.41
C PRO A 65 -0.94 1.37 -4.91
N ALA A 66 -1.08 1.06 -6.20
CA ALA A 66 -1.04 -0.31 -6.70
C ALA A 66 -1.90 -1.25 -5.82
N SER A 67 -1.45 -2.50 -5.63
CA SER A 67 -2.20 -3.52 -4.89
C SER A 67 -2.37 -3.27 -3.38
N THR A 68 -1.81 -2.20 -2.79
CA THR A 68 -2.13 -1.85 -1.39
C THR A 68 -3.61 -1.46 -1.24
N ILE A 69 -4.26 -0.95 -2.30
CA ILE A 69 -5.69 -0.62 -2.29
C ILE A 69 -6.59 -1.85 -2.12
N LYS A 70 -6.08 -3.07 -2.32
CA LYS A 70 -6.83 -4.30 -2.05
C LYS A 70 -7.21 -4.45 -0.58
N VAL A 71 -6.51 -3.77 0.34
CA VAL A 71 -6.92 -3.67 1.75
C VAL A 71 -8.26 -2.94 1.87
N LEU A 72 -8.46 -1.88 1.09
CA LEU A 72 -9.72 -1.14 1.06
C LEU A 72 -10.85 -1.97 0.44
N LEU A 73 -10.57 -2.74 -0.63
CA LEU A 73 -11.54 -3.70 -1.15
C LEU A 73 -11.92 -4.75 -0.10
N ALA A 74 -10.94 -5.30 0.62
CA ALA A 74 -11.19 -6.30 1.67
C ALA A 74 -12.07 -5.74 2.79
N LEU A 75 -11.88 -4.47 3.18
CA LEU A 75 -12.77 -3.80 4.14
C LEU A 75 -14.23 -3.75 3.66
N VAL A 76 -14.46 -3.35 2.40
CA VAL A 76 -15.82 -3.31 1.83
C VAL A 76 -16.45 -4.70 1.81
N VAL A 77 -15.69 -5.71 1.37
CA VAL A 77 -16.16 -7.10 1.35
C VAL A 77 -16.55 -7.58 2.73
N LEU A 78 -15.72 -7.33 3.75
CA LEU A 78 -15.97 -7.77 5.12
C LEU A 78 -17.15 -7.07 5.80
N ASP A 79 -17.55 -5.91 5.30
CA ASP A 79 -18.71 -5.16 5.81
C ASP A 79 -20.03 -5.58 5.14
N GLU A 80 -19.99 -6.02 3.89
CA GLU A 80 -21.19 -6.23 3.08
C GLU A 80 -21.50 -7.71 2.79
N LEU A 81 -20.51 -8.59 2.83
CA LEU A 81 -20.64 -10.00 2.44
C LEU A 81 -20.41 -10.93 3.63
N ASN A 82 -21.16 -12.02 3.69
CA ASN A 82 -20.82 -13.13 4.58
C ASN A 82 -19.66 -13.92 3.96
N LEU A 83 -18.81 -14.48 4.81
CA LEU A 83 -17.64 -15.23 4.36
C LEU A 83 -17.98 -16.48 3.52
N ASP A 84 -19.16 -17.04 3.74
CA ASP A 84 -19.69 -18.22 3.04
C ASP A 84 -20.52 -17.86 1.80
N ASP A 85 -20.77 -16.56 1.54
CA ASP A 85 -21.42 -16.15 0.30
C ASP A 85 -20.57 -16.57 -0.89
N THR A 86 -21.23 -17.06 -1.93
CA THR A 86 -20.55 -17.62 -3.10
C THR A 86 -20.84 -16.85 -4.38
N VAL A 87 -19.86 -16.84 -5.27
CA VAL A 87 -19.99 -16.36 -6.66
C VAL A 87 -19.49 -17.42 -7.63
N ILE A 88 -20.18 -17.57 -8.75
CA ILE A 88 -19.69 -18.34 -9.89
C ILE A 88 -18.83 -17.39 -10.73
N ALA A 89 -17.52 -17.66 -10.79
CA ALA A 89 -16.60 -16.80 -11.53
C ALA A 89 -16.99 -16.73 -13.01
N SER A 90 -16.95 -15.54 -13.58
CA SER A 90 -17.23 -15.26 -14.98
C SER A 90 -15.94 -15.28 -15.82
N PRO A 91 -16.04 -15.37 -17.17
CA PRO A 91 -14.88 -15.14 -18.04
C PRO A 91 -14.25 -13.76 -17.82
N ALA A 92 -15.07 -12.74 -17.52
CA ALA A 92 -14.60 -11.37 -17.29
C ALA A 92 -13.74 -11.26 -16.03
N ASP A 93 -14.07 -11.99 -14.97
CA ASP A 93 -13.27 -12.01 -13.74
C ASP A 93 -11.81 -12.42 -14.00
N THR A 94 -11.63 -13.37 -14.91
CA THR A 94 -10.31 -13.93 -15.26
C THR A 94 -9.58 -13.18 -16.38
N ALA A 95 -10.26 -12.26 -17.08
CA ALA A 95 -9.70 -11.49 -18.18
C ALA A 95 -8.95 -10.25 -17.66
N VAL A 96 -7.93 -10.49 -16.83
CA VAL A 96 -7.20 -9.43 -16.11
C VAL A 96 -5.69 -9.71 -16.12
N GLU A 97 -4.90 -8.65 -16.04
CA GLU A 97 -3.45 -8.76 -15.83
C GLU A 97 -3.18 -9.45 -14.49
N CYS A 98 -2.21 -10.36 -14.45
CA CYS A 98 -1.83 -11.06 -13.22
C CYS A 98 -0.81 -10.24 -12.40
N ASN A 99 -0.67 -10.41 -11.08
CA ASN A 99 -0.90 -11.65 -10.32
C ASN A 99 -2.34 -12.14 -10.28
N CYS A 100 -2.51 -13.46 -10.39
CA CYS A 100 -3.80 -14.14 -10.34
C CYS A 100 -3.73 -15.31 -9.36
N VAL A 101 -4.77 -15.51 -8.56
CA VAL A 101 -4.90 -16.71 -7.72
C VAL A 101 -5.34 -17.94 -8.54
N GLY A 102 -5.81 -17.72 -9.76
CA GLY A 102 -6.17 -18.77 -10.70
C GLY A 102 -7.60 -19.24 -10.53
N ILE A 103 -8.55 -18.32 -10.30
CA ILE A 103 -9.97 -18.66 -10.39
C ILE A 103 -10.31 -19.13 -11.80
N LYS A 104 -11.44 -19.81 -11.96
CA LYS A 104 -11.85 -20.50 -13.19
C LYS A 104 -13.29 -20.17 -13.52
N PRO A 105 -13.60 -19.72 -14.75
CA PRO A 105 -14.97 -19.44 -15.13
C PRO A 105 -15.88 -20.65 -14.94
N GLY A 106 -17.10 -20.42 -14.46
CA GLY A 106 -18.07 -21.48 -14.16
C GLY A 106 -17.86 -22.21 -12.84
N ARG A 107 -16.79 -21.91 -12.09
CA ARG A 107 -16.57 -22.47 -10.74
C ARG A 107 -17.06 -21.51 -9.66
N SER A 108 -17.66 -22.09 -8.61
CA SER A 108 -18.07 -21.36 -7.41
C SER A 108 -16.89 -21.15 -6.44
N TYR A 109 -16.79 -19.95 -5.88
CA TYR A 109 -15.84 -19.58 -4.82
C TYR A 109 -16.57 -18.84 -3.71
N THR A 110 -16.15 -19.08 -2.47
CA THR A 110 -16.63 -18.30 -1.31
C THR A 110 -15.91 -16.96 -1.21
N ALA A 111 -16.56 -15.96 -0.58
CA ALA A 111 -15.93 -14.68 -0.25
C ALA A 111 -14.64 -14.89 0.56
N ARG A 112 -14.60 -15.85 1.49
CA ARG A 112 -13.37 -16.19 2.23
C ARG A 112 -12.24 -16.64 1.32
N GLN A 113 -12.48 -17.60 0.44
CA GLN A 113 -11.46 -18.08 -0.50
C GLN A 113 -10.93 -16.92 -1.36
N LEU A 114 -11.83 -16.07 -1.87
CA LEU A 114 -11.44 -14.91 -2.68
C LEU A 114 -10.63 -13.88 -1.87
N LEU A 115 -10.99 -13.60 -0.61
CA LEU A 115 -10.20 -12.75 0.29
C LEU A 115 -8.80 -13.33 0.54
N GLU A 116 -8.67 -14.64 0.69
CA GLU A 116 -7.37 -15.29 0.83
C GLU A 116 -6.54 -15.15 -0.45
N GLY A 117 -7.13 -15.35 -1.63
CA GLY A 117 -6.48 -15.10 -2.93
C GLY A 117 -6.08 -13.63 -3.12
N LEU A 118 -6.93 -12.70 -2.70
CA LEU A 118 -6.72 -11.26 -2.77
C LEU A 118 -5.54 -10.81 -1.90
N LEU A 119 -5.46 -11.31 -0.67
CA LEU A 119 -4.51 -10.80 0.32
C LEU A 119 -3.17 -11.56 0.30
N LEU A 120 -3.15 -12.86 0.06
CA LEU A 120 -1.91 -13.67 0.11
C LEU A 120 -1.09 -13.54 -1.16
N VAL A 121 -1.74 -13.68 -2.32
CA VAL A 121 -1.06 -13.72 -3.63
C VAL A 121 -1.39 -12.52 -4.51
N SER A 122 -2.13 -11.54 -3.97
CA SER A 122 -2.48 -10.32 -4.67
C SER A 122 -3.32 -10.55 -5.93
N GLY A 123 -4.16 -11.60 -5.94
CA GLY A 123 -4.95 -12.02 -7.11
C GLY A 123 -5.87 -10.90 -7.62
N ASN A 124 -5.62 -10.44 -8.84
CA ASN A 124 -6.47 -9.46 -9.52
C ASN A 124 -7.79 -10.09 -10.00
N ASP A 125 -7.74 -11.38 -10.35
CA ASP A 125 -8.91 -12.19 -10.67
C ASP A 125 -9.83 -12.35 -9.45
N ALA A 126 -9.27 -12.58 -8.26
CA ALA A 126 -10.02 -12.55 -7.01
C ALA A 126 -10.62 -11.17 -6.72
N ALA A 127 -9.90 -10.09 -7.02
CA ALA A 127 -10.41 -8.72 -6.86
C ALA A 127 -11.63 -8.44 -7.77
N ASN A 128 -11.60 -8.92 -9.02
CA ASN A 128 -12.73 -8.80 -9.93
C ASN A 128 -13.94 -9.62 -9.45
N ALA A 129 -13.74 -10.88 -9.07
CA ALA A 129 -14.83 -11.72 -8.57
C ALA A 129 -15.47 -11.15 -7.30
N LEU A 130 -14.68 -10.57 -6.39
CA LEU A 130 -15.20 -9.84 -5.22
C LEU A 130 -15.95 -8.57 -5.62
N ALA A 131 -15.49 -7.85 -6.64
CA ALA A 131 -16.20 -6.69 -7.15
C ALA A 131 -17.56 -7.07 -7.77
N ASP A 132 -17.64 -8.19 -8.47
CA ASP A 132 -18.89 -8.74 -9.00
C ASP A 132 -19.88 -9.08 -7.88
N MET A 133 -19.41 -9.67 -6.78
CA MET A 133 -20.23 -9.89 -5.57
C MET A 133 -20.76 -8.59 -4.95
N LEU A 134 -20.05 -7.47 -5.13
CA LEU A 134 -20.43 -6.15 -4.64
C LEU A 134 -21.32 -5.36 -5.61
N GLY A 135 -21.77 -5.96 -6.72
CA GLY A 135 -22.60 -5.32 -7.73
C GLY A 135 -21.84 -4.84 -8.96
N GLY A 136 -20.64 -5.37 -9.20
CA GLY A 136 -19.79 -5.06 -10.34
C GLY A 136 -18.71 -4.01 -10.03
N PRO A 137 -17.75 -3.80 -10.96
CA PRO A 137 -16.55 -2.99 -10.72
C PRO A 137 -16.85 -1.53 -10.37
N GLU A 138 -17.83 -0.91 -11.03
CA GLU A 138 -18.21 0.49 -10.75
C GLU A 138 -18.81 0.65 -9.34
N ALA A 139 -19.71 -0.26 -8.96
CA ALA A 139 -20.31 -0.27 -7.63
C ALA A 139 -19.27 -0.54 -6.54
N ALA A 140 -18.37 -1.50 -6.76
CA ALA A 140 -17.27 -1.81 -5.85
C ALA A 140 -16.34 -0.60 -5.65
N VAL A 141 -15.94 0.09 -6.73
CA VAL A 141 -15.10 1.29 -6.65
C VAL A 141 -15.82 2.43 -5.92
N ALA A 142 -17.12 2.63 -6.18
CA ALA A 142 -17.91 3.64 -5.45
C ALA A 142 -17.96 3.33 -3.94
N LYS A 143 -18.19 2.07 -3.58
CA LYS A 143 -18.18 1.60 -2.18
C LYS A 143 -16.81 1.73 -1.53
N MET A 144 -15.73 1.42 -2.25
CA MET A 144 -14.36 1.61 -1.78
C MET A 144 -14.08 3.09 -1.47
N ASN A 145 -14.42 4.01 -2.37
CA ASN A 145 -14.23 5.43 -2.15
C ASN A 145 -15.10 5.97 -0.99
N ALA A 146 -16.35 5.48 -0.87
CA ALA A 146 -17.19 5.80 0.28
C ALA A 146 -16.60 5.25 1.60
N LYS A 147 -16.04 4.04 1.57
CA LYS A 147 -15.36 3.42 2.72
C LYS A 147 -14.11 4.22 3.10
N ALA A 148 -13.28 4.63 2.14
CA ALA A 148 -12.11 5.46 2.40
C ALA A 148 -12.49 6.77 3.13
N ALA A 149 -13.51 7.47 2.63
CA ALA A 149 -14.04 8.66 3.30
C ALA A 149 -14.57 8.35 4.70
N ALA A 150 -15.29 7.24 4.87
CA ALA A 150 -15.87 6.84 6.16
C ALA A 150 -14.82 6.50 7.23
N VAL A 151 -13.64 5.99 6.84
CA VAL A 151 -12.54 5.72 7.77
C VAL A 151 -11.58 6.91 7.95
N GLY A 152 -11.81 8.03 7.25
CA GLY A 152 -10.98 9.23 7.34
C GLY A 152 -9.84 9.32 6.32
N ALA A 153 -9.71 8.35 5.41
CA ALA A 153 -8.73 8.36 4.32
C ALA A 153 -9.20 9.26 3.15
N THR A 154 -9.20 10.58 3.41
CA THR A 154 -9.80 11.58 2.53
C THR A 154 -8.95 11.98 1.31
N ASN A 155 -7.69 11.54 1.25
CA ASN A 155 -6.78 11.73 0.11
C ASN A 155 -6.70 10.47 -0.77
N THR A 156 -7.60 9.51 -0.54
CA THR A 156 -7.66 8.26 -1.29
C THR A 156 -8.73 8.30 -2.37
N HIS A 157 -8.34 7.90 -3.57
CA HIS A 157 -9.23 7.63 -4.69
C HIS A 157 -8.85 6.31 -5.35
N ALA A 158 -9.67 5.28 -5.14
CA ALA A 158 -9.59 4.03 -5.87
C ALA A 158 -10.17 4.21 -7.28
N SER A 159 -9.41 3.82 -8.31
CA SER A 159 -9.87 3.79 -9.70
C SER A 159 -10.25 2.38 -10.17
N THR A 160 -9.75 1.34 -9.50
CA THR A 160 -10.10 -0.07 -9.74
C THR A 160 -10.13 -0.84 -8.41
N PRO A 161 -10.82 -1.99 -8.34
CA PRO A 161 -10.80 -2.85 -7.15
C PRO A 161 -9.42 -3.44 -6.83
N SER A 162 -8.61 -3.65 -7.86
CA SER A 162 -7.31 -4.33 -7.76
C SER A 162 -6.15 -3.36 -7.52
N GLY A 163 -6.30 -2.08 -7.88
CA GLY A 163 -5.19 -1.11 -7.92
C GLY A 163 -4.34 -1.20 -9.18
N LEU A 164 -4.78 -1.94 -10.20
CA LEU A 164 -4.31 -1.73 -11.57
C LEU A 164 -4.79 -0.37 -12.08
N ASP A 165 -4.08 0.15 -13.08
CA ASP A 165 -4.51 1.35 -13.80
C ASP A 165 -5.83 1.06 -14.52
N GLY A 166 -6.81 1.97 -14.36
CA GLY A 166 -8.15 1.83 -14.94
C GLY A 166 -8.54 3.01 -15.81
N PRO A 167 -9.80 3.06 -16.28
CA PRO A 167 -10.32 4.18 -17.08
C PRO A 167 -10.17 5.55 -16.40
N GLY A 168 -10.20 5.59 -15.06
CA GLY A 168 -9.98 6.79 -14.25
C GLY A 168 -8.50 7.09 -13.93
N GLY A 169 -7.56 6.37 -14.54
CA GLY A 169 -6.13 6.45 -14.25
C GLY A 169 -5.66 5.47 -13.16
N PRO A 170 -4.48 5.71 -12.57
CA PRO A 170 -3.83 4.78 -11.64
C PRO A 170 -4.36 4.87 -10.19
N GLY A 171 -5.35 5.75 -9.93
CA GLY A 171 -5.81 6.09 -8.59
C GLY A 171 -4.77 6.88 -7.79
N ALA A 172 -5.10 7.18 -6.53
CA ALA A 172 -4.23 7.89 -5.61
C ALA A 172 -4.50 7.51 -4.15
N THR A 173 -3.47 7.54 -3.32
CA THR A 173 -3.54 7.51 -1.86
C THR A 173 -2.27 8.15 -1.30
N THR A 174 -2.19 8.28 0.03
CA THR A 174 -1.00 8.74 0.75
C THR A 174 -0.50 7.67 1.73
N PRO A 175 0.75 7.75 2.22
CA PRO A 175 1.20 6.91 3.34
C PRO A 175 0.28 7.00 4.56
N HIS A 176 -0.18 8.21 4.90
CA HIS A 176 -1.15 8.46 5.96
C HIS A 176 -2.45 7.67 5.77
N ASP A 177 -3.08 7.84 4.61
CA ASP A 177 -4.35 7.17 4.31
C ASP A 177 -4.21 5.66 4.24
N LEU A 178 -3.09 5.13 3.73
CA LEU A 178 -2.83 3.69 3.77
C LEU A 178 -2.73 3.17 5.21
N ALA A 179 -2.08 3.91 6.11
CA ALA A 179 -2.03 3.55 7.52
C ALA A 179 -3.42 3.60 8.19
N VAL A 180 -4.24 4.61 7.87
CA VAL A 180 -5.66 4.70 8.31
C VAL A 180 -6.46 3.49 7.85
N ILE A 181 -6.39 3.16 6.55
CA ILE A 181 -7.11 2.03 5.94
C ILE A 181 -6.66 0.71 6.57
N PHE A 182 -5.35 0.51 6.72
CA PHE A 182 -4.81 -0.72 7.31
C PHE A 182 -5.14 -0.83 8.79
N ARG A 183 -5.16 0.28 9.54
CA ARG A 183 -5.62 0.32 10.94
C ARG A 183 -7.07 -0.11 11.06
N ALA A 184 -7.96 0.42 10.23
CA ALA A 184 -9.36 0.00 10.19
C ALA A 184 -9.49 -1.49 9.84
N ALA A 185 -8.70 -1.97 8.88
CA ALA A 185 -8.71 -3.39 8.49
C ALA A 185 -8.24 -4.31 9.62
N MET A 186 -7.16 -3.96 10.33
CA MET A 186 -6.62 -4.74 11.45
C MET A 186 -7.55 -4.79 12.67
N ALA A 187 -8.55 -3.90 12.77
CA ALA A 187 -9.58 -3.98 13.80
C ALA A 187 -10.59 -5.13 13.53
N ASN A 188 -10.67 -5.63 12.30
CA ASN A 188 -11.47 -6.79 11.95
C ASN A 188 -10.64 -8.09 12.17
N PRO A 189 -11.08 -9.01 13.06
CA PRO A 189 -10.30 -10.21 13.38
C PRO A 189 -10.15 -11.17 12.19
N VAL A 190 -11.08 -11.17 11.23
CA VAL A 190 -10.98 -11.98 10.01
C VAL A 190 -9.88 -11.44 9.10
N PHE A 191 -9.81 -10.12 8.90
CA PHE A 191 -8.73 -9.51 8.13
C PHE A 191 -7.38 -9.78 8.79
N ALA A 192 -7.27 -9.54 10.10
CA ALA A 192 -6.04 -9.79 10.87
C ALA A 192 -5.58 -11.25 10.75
N GLN A 193 -6.51 -12.22 10.79
CA GLN A 193 -6.21 -13.63 10.57
C GLN A 193 -5.67 -13.89 9.15
N ILE A 194 -6.37 -13.41 8.11
CA ILE A 194 -6.01 -13.69 6.73
C ILE A 194 -4.67 -13.03 6.35
N THR A 195 -4.43 -11.77 6.74
CA THR A 195 -3.18 -11.08 6.37
C THR A 195 -1.94 -11.70 7.03
N ALA A 196 -2.09 -12.33 8.20
CA ALA A 196 -1.02 -12.98 8.94
C ALA A 196 -0.80 -14.45 8.55
N GLN A 197 -1.76 -15.09 7.87
CA GLN A 197 -1.65 -16.52 7.59
C GLN A 197 -0.48 -16.81 6.63
N PRO A 198 0.34 -17.85 6.87
CA PRO A 198 1.48 -18.17 6.02
C PRO A 198 1.03 -18.76 4.67
N ALA A 199 -0.09 -19.49 4.67
CA ALA A 199 -0.68 -20.09 3.48
C ALA A 199 -2.17 -20.39 3.69
N ALA A 200 -2.89 -20.62 2.61
CA ALA A 200 -4.26 -21.14 2.59
C ALA A 200 -4.43 -22.18 1.47
N MET A 201 -5.45 -23.04 1.57
CA MET A 201 -5.82 -23.96 0.49
C MET A 201 -6.81 -23.28 -0.44
N PHE A 202 -6.51 -23.28 -1.73
CA PHE A 202 -7.32 -22.63 -2.76
C PHE A 202 -7.89 -23.65 -3.76
N PRO A 203 -9.18 -23.58 -4.12
CA PRO A 203 -9.81 -24.52 -5.04
C PRO A 203 -9.15 -24.54 -6.43
N THR A 204 -9.06 -25.74 -7.02
CA THR A 204 -8.56 -26.00 -8.37
C THR A 204 -9.43 -27.06 -9.07
N GLU A 205 -9.19 -27.30 -10.36
CA GLU A 205 -9.91 -28.32 -11.14
C GLU A 205 -9.84 -29.72 -10.51
N SER A 206 -8.69 -30.10 -9.97
CA SER A 206 -8.41 -31.45 -9.45
C SER A 206 -8.40 -31.56 -7.92
N GLY A 207 -8.85 -30.53 -7.19
CA GLY A 207 -8.86 -30.50 -5.73
C GLY A 207 -8.53 -29.12 -5.20
N GLU A 208 -7.59 -29.03 -4.27
CA GLU A 208 -7.10 -27.76 -3.71
C GLU A 208 -5.58 -27.68 -3.81
N ARG A 209 -5.05 -26.46 -3.93
CA ARG A 209 -3.60 -26.20 -3.91
C ARG A 209 -3.26 -25.16 -2.84
N PRO A 210 -2.08 -25.25 -2.20
CA PRO A 210 -1.65 -24.18 -1.32
C PRO A 210 -1.36 -22.90 -2.10
N ILE A 211 -1.80 -21.77 -1.56
CA ILE A 211 -1.35 -20.42 -1.91
C ILE A 211 -0.55 -19.88 -0.73
N VAL A 212 0.65 -19.36 -0.99
CA VAL A 212 1.58 -18.88 0.04
C VAL A 212 1.54 -17.37 0.10
N ASN A 213 1.58 -16.82 1.30
CA ASN A 213 1.58 -15.38 1.52
C ASN A 213 2.87 -14.74 0.97
N MET A 214 2.71 -13.78 0.06
CA MET A 214 3.82 -13.06 -0.56
C MET A 214 4.42 -11.96 0.32
N ASN A 215 3.83 -11.67 1.49
CA ASN A 215 4.38 -10.71 2.45
C ASN A 215 5.58 -11.30 3.19
N GLU A 216 6.79 -11.11 2.64
CA GLU A 216 8.01 -11.64 3.25
C GLU A 216 8.31 -11.04 4.63
N LEU A 217 7.72 -9.89 5.01
CA LEU A 217 7.90 -9.33 6.35
C LEU A 217 7.48 -10.31 7.45
N LEU A 218 6.46 -11.14 7.20
CA LEU A 218 6.00 -12.19 8.13
C LEU A 218 7.10 -13.21 8.49
N HIS A 219 8.10 -13.38 7.63
CA HIS A 219 9.22 -14.30 7.85
C HIS A 219 10.52 -13.58 8.18
N ARG A 220 10.68 -12.33 7.74
CA ARG A 220 11.90 -11.54 7.88
C ARG A 220 11.96 -10.74 9.17
N TYR A 221 10.81 -10.37 9.75
CA TYR A 221 10.75 -9.46 10.89
C TYR A 221 9.98 -10.08 12.05
N PRO A 222 10.65 -10.39 13.18
CA PRO A 222 9.99 -10.92 14.37
C PRO A 222 8.88 -9.98 14.86
N GLY A 223 7.69 -10.56 15.08
CA GLY A 223 6.51 -9.80 15.49
C GLY A 223 5.69 -9.20 14.36
N ALA A 224 6.05 -9.40 13.08
CA ALA A 224 5.20 -9.00 11.97
C ALA A 224 3.82 -9.69 12.05
N ILE A 225 2.74 -8.92 11.98
CA ILE A 225 1.35 -9.38 12.15
C ILE A 225 0.49 -9.22 10.88
N GLY A 226 1.07 -8.76 9.78
CA GLY A 226 0.34 -8.58 8.53
C GLY A 226 0.99 -7.58 7.58
N GLY A 227 0.46 -7.52 6.37
CA GLY A 227 0.87 -6.52 5.38
C GLY A 227 0.46 -6.86 3.97
N LYS A 228 0.56 -5.85 3.09
CA LYS A 228 0.22 -5.92 1.68
C LYS A 228 1.24 -5.16 0.84
N THR A 229 1.80 -5.85 -0.14
CA THR A 229 2.68 -5.28 -1.16
C THR A 229 1.89 -4.79 -2.38
N GLY A 230 2.49 -3.88 -3.15
CA GLY A 230 2.00 -3.49 -4.46
C GLY A 230 3.13 -3.04 -5.39
N PHE A 231 2.89 -3.19 -6.69
CA PHE A 231 3.74 -2.65 -7.74
C PHE A 231 2.93 -2.42 -9.02
N THR A 232 3.11 -1.25 -9.62
CA THR A 232 2.81 -0.96 -11.04
C THR A 232 3.89 0.01 -11.54
N ASP A 233 3.98 0.21 -12.86
CA ASP A 233 4.92 1.20 -13.39
C ASP A 233 4.62 2.62 -12.91
N ALA A 234 3.34 2.97 -12.77
CA ALA A 234 2.88 4.27 -12.26
C ALA A 234 3.11 4.43 -10.75
N ALA A 235 2.87 3.38 -9.95
CA ALA A 235 2.99 3.41 -8.50
C ALA A 235 4.42 3.23 -7.98
N ARG A 236 5.29 2.60 -8.78
CA ARG A 236 6.51 1.95 -8.30
C ARG A 236 6.17 0.96 -7.17
N LYS A 237 7.08 0.69 -6.23
CA LYS A 237 6.80 -0.22 -5.11
C LYS A 237 5.97 0.48 -4.04
N THR A 238 4.96 -0.20 -3.53
CA THR A 238 4.14 0.23 -2.39
C THR A 238 4.05 -0.89 -1.35
N TYR A 239 3.91 -0.52 -0.09
CA TYR A 239 3.77 -1.45 1.03
C TYR A 239 2.98 -0.80 2.16
N VAL A 240 2.13 -1.59 2.82
CA VAL A 240 1.60 -1.27 4.14
C VAL A 240 1.63 -2.53 4.99
N GLY A 241 2.05 -2.45 6.24
CA GLY A 241 2.15 -3.61 7.12
C GLY A 241 2.31 -3.22 8.57
N ALA A 242 2.22 -4.20 9.46
CA ALA A 242 2.27 -3.97 10.90
C ALA A 242 3.08 -5.04 11.63
N ALA A 243 3.58 -4.66 12.81
CA ALA A 243 4.23 -5.57 13.75
C ALA A 243 3.79 -5.28 15.19
N ASP A 244 3.88 -6.30 16.04
CA ASP A 244 3.69 -6.25 17.49
C ASP A 244 5.01 -6.58 18.18
N ARG A 245 5.40 -5.74 19.15
CA ARG A 245 6.49 -6.03 20.08
C ARG A 245 6.02 -5.69 21.48
N ASP A 246 5.95 -6.72 22.33
CA ASP A 246 5.57 -6.62 23.75
C ASP A 246 4.24 -5.88 23.98
N GLY A 247 3.26 -6.05 23.08
CA GLY A 247 1.92 -5.47 23.17
C GLY A 247 1.79 -4.06 22.61
N ARG A 248 2.87 -3.45 22.11
CA ARG A 248 2.81 -2.24 21.29
C ARG A 248 2.71 -2.66 19.83
N ARG A 249 1.73 -2.15 19.10
CA ARG A 249 1.50 -2.47 17.69
C ARG A 249 1.77 -1.26 16.82
N LEU A 250 2.65 -1.40 15.84
CA LEU A 250 3.01 -0.32 14.91
C LEU A 250 2.61 -0.69 13.49
N VAL A 251 2.20 0.32 12.72
CA VAL A 251 1.91 0.24 11.29
C VAL A 251 2.89 1.11 10.52
N VAL A 252 3.39 0.58 9.41
CA VAL A 252 4.24 1.30 8.45
C VAL A 252 3.57 1.31 7.08
N ALA A 253 3.56 2.46 6.42
CA ALA A 253 3.14 2.62 5.04
C ALA A 253 4.29 3.25 4.24
N MET A 254 4.58 2.72 3.06
CA MET A 254 5.70 3.10 2.19
C MET A 254 5.25 3.12 0.74
N MET A 255 5.60 4.17 0.00
CA MET A 255 5.11 4.39 -1.36
C MET A 255 6.19 4.95 -2.29
N TYR A 256 5.99 4.71 -3.59
CA TYR A 256 6.70 5.37 -4.69
C TYR A 256 8.22 5.14 -4.78
N GLY A 257 8.69 4.00 -4.30
CA GLY A 257 10.13 3.68 -4.26
C GLY A 257 10.56 2.64 -5.28
N LEU A 258 11.85 2.68 -5.60
CA LEU A 258 12.55 1.70 -6.42
C LEU A 258 13.79 1.22 -5.67
N ILE A 259 14.07 -0.08 -5.75
CA ILE A 259 15.28 -0.65 -5.15
C ILE A 259 16.42 -0.46 -6.14
N HIS A 260 17.52 0.14 -5.68
CA HIS A 260 18.75 0.28 -6.45
C HIS A 260 19.70 -0.88 -6.13
N GLU A 261 20.49 -1.30 -7.12
CA GLU A 261 21.49 -2.35 -6.94
C GLU A 261 22.47 -1.98 -5.82
N GLY A 262 22.70 -2.90 -4.88
CA GLY A 262 23.54 -2.68 -3.70
C GLY A 262 22.91 -1.81 -2.60
N GLY A 263 21.69 -1.28 -2.81
CA GLY A 263 20.95 -0.50 -1.82
C GLY A 263 20.00 -1.34 -0.95
N PRO A 264 19.41 -0.72 0.09
CA PRO A 264 18.40 -1.36 0.94
C PRO A 264 17.15 -1.74 0.14
N THR A 265 16.58 -2.89 0.48
CA THR A 265 15.28 -3.34 -0.05
C THR A 265 14.12 -2.66 0.68
N TYR A 266 12.90 -2.88 0.18
CA TYR A 266 11.68 -2.47 0.89
C TYR A 266 11.52 -3.18 2.24
N TRP A 267 11.98 -4.42 2.36
CA TRP A 267 11.92 -5.18 3.60
C TRP A 267 12.90 -4.62 4.64
N ASP A 268 14.09 -4.21 4.19
CA ASP A 268 15.09 -3.59 5.06
C ASP A 268 14.58 -2.24 5.60
N GLN A 269 13.99 -1.41 4.74
CA GLN A 269 13.42 -0.12 5.18
C GLN A 269 12.20 -0.30 6.10
N ALA A 270 11.28 -1.23 5.80
CA ALA A 270 10.14 -1.51 6.67
C ALA A 270 10.61 -1.99 8.06
N GLY A 271 11.56 -2.92 8.11
CA GLY A 271 12.16 -3.38 9.36
C GLY A 271 12.87 -2.27 10.12
N ALA A 272 13.65 -1.43 9.44
CA ALA A 272 14.35 -0.31 10.07
C ALA A 272 13.38 0.75 10.63
N LEU A 273 12.28 1.05 9.94
CA LEU A 273 11.24 1.94 10.43
C LEU A 273 10.57 1.37 11.67
N LEU A 274 10.18 0.08 11.65
CA LEU A 274 9.59 -0.60 12.79
C LEU A 274 10.54 -0.64 14.00
N ASP A 275 11.81 -1.00 13.79
CA ASP A 275 12.82 -0.99 14.85
C ASP A 275 13.02 0.40 15.45
N TRP A 276 13.10 1.43 14.62
CA TRP A 276 13.15 2.82 15.08
C TRP A 276 11.91 3.18 15.90
N GLY A 277 10.72 2.82 15.43
CA GLY A 277 9.45 3.11 16.09
C GLY A 277 9.32 2.43 17.45
N PHE A 278 9.72 1.16 17.55
CA PHE A 278 9.73 0.43 18.82
C PHE A 278 10.76 0.96 19.82
N ALA A 279 11.83 1.61 19.35
CA ALA A 279 12.80 2.28 20.21
C ALA A 279 12.31 3.63 20.77
N GLN A 280 11.21 4.19 20.25
CA GLN A 280 10.66 5.46 20.76
C GLN A 280 9.84 5.25 22.03
N GLY A 281 9.77 6.27 22.89
CA GLY A 281 8.83 6.29 24.00
C GLY A 281 7.36 6.29 23.55
N PRO A 282 6.41 5.86 24.41
CA PRO A 282 4.99 5.76 24.06
C PRO A 282 4.29 7.11 23.86
N MET A 283 4.93 8.22 24.26
CA MET A 283 4.39 9.58 24.10
C MET A 283 5.05 10.35 22.93
N SER A 284 6.02 9.74 22.24
CA SER A 284 6.77 10.39 21.18
C SER A 284 5.99 10.33 19.87
N GLY A 285 5.56 11.49 19.35
CA GLY A 285 4.89 11.55 18.05
C GLY A 285 4.89 12.94 17.45
N VAL A 286 4.56 13.01 16.16
CA VAL A 286 4.52 14.23 15.34
C VAL A 286 3.12 14.56 14.82
N GLY A 287 2.14 13.67 15.05
CA GLY A 287 0.76 13.85 14.61
C GLY A 287 -0.14 12.69 15.04
N SER A 288 -1.29 12.57 14.39
CA SER A 288 -2.25 11.48 14.56
C SER A 288 -2.90 11.14 13.22
N LEU A 289 -3.24 9.86 13.05
CA LEU A 289 -4.04 9.32 11.95
C LEU A 289 -5.49 9.84 11.97
#